data_AF-A0A1Q7N091-F1
#
_entry.id   AF-A0A1Q7N091-F1
#
_cell.length_a   1.000
_cell.length_b   1.000
_cell.length_c   1.000
_cell.angle_alpha   90.00
_cell.angle_beta   90.00
_cell.angle_gamma   90.00
#
_symmetry.space_group_name_H-M   'P 1'
#
loop_
_entity.id
_entity.type
_entity.pdbx_description
1 polymer ?
#
loop_
_entity_poly.entity_id
_entity_poly.type
_entity_poly.pdbx_seq_one_letter_code
_entity_poly.pdbx_strand_id
1 'polypeptide(L)'
;MSRRSPLRIGIGGPVGSGKTALVDALCKTMRERYRLGVITNDIFTREDMEFLVKSEALTPDRIIGVQTGGCPHTAIREDASMNFDALDEMTARHPGLDIIFLESGGDNLAASFSPELVDASIYVIDVSGGDKIPRKGGPGVTRSDLLVINKIDLAPHV
;
A
#
# COMPACT_ATOMS: atom_id res chain seq x y z
N MET A 1 -23.81 10.32 -16.78
CA MET A 1 -22.87 10.96 -15.83
C MET A 1 -21.61 10.12 -15.81
N SER A 2 -20.47 10.67 -16.24
CA SER A 2 -19.19 9.97 -16.18
C SER A 2 -18.89 9.61 -14.73
N ARG A 3 -18.84 8.31 -14.39
CA ARG A 3 -18.40 7.88 -13.06
C ARG A 3 -16.90 8.16 -12.98
N ARG A 4 -16.50 9.04 -12.07
CA ARG A 4 -15.10 9.31 -11.78
C ARG A 4 -14.45 8.02 -11.30
N SER A 5 -13.31 7.64 -11.89
CA SER A 5 -12.50 6.55 -11.38
C SER A 5 -12.02 6.87 -9.95
N PRO A 6 -11.90 5.87 -9.06
CA PRO A 6 -11.36 6.07 -7.72
C PRO A 6 -9.91 6.57 -7.80
N LEU A 7 -9.51 7.38 -6.83
CA LEU A 7 -8.12 7.74 -6.64
C LEU A 7 -7.34 6.52 -6.14
N ARG A 8 -6.26 6.13 -6.82
CA ARG A 8 -5.41 4.99 -6.47
C ARG A 8 -4.17 5.49 -5.75
N ILE A 9 -3.98 5.10 -4.50
CA ILE A 9 -2.86 5.51 -3.66
C ILE A 9 -1.99 4.28 -3.34
N GLY A 10 -0.76 4.28 -3.84
CA GLY A 10 0.22 3.23 -3.54
C GLY A 10 0.87 3.44 -2.17
N ILE A 11 0.91 2.40 -1.33
CA ILE A 11 1.61 2.39 -0.05
C ILE A 11 2.79 1.43 -0.15
N GLY A 12 4.00 1.99 -0.26
CA GLY A 12 5.23 1.24 -0.47
C GLY A 12 6.21 1.38 0.70
N GLY A 13 7.24 0.54 0.74
CA GLY A 13 8.27 0.61 1.78
C GLY A 13 8.90 -0.73 2.15
N PRO A 14 9.97 -0.71 2.96
CA PRO A 14 10.63 -1.92 3.44
C PRO A 14 9.72 -2.89 4.20
N VAL A 15 10.17 -4.14 4.25
CA VAL A 15 9.57 -5.18 5.11
C VAL A 15 9.51 -4.67 6.55
N GLY A 16 8.35 -4.77 7.18
CA GLY A 16 8.17 -4.39 8.59
C GLY A 16 8.13 -2.88 8.88
N SER A 17 8.17 -2.00 7.88
CA SER A 17 8.15 -0.54 8.08
C SER A 17 6.83 0.01 8.66
N GLY A 18 5.75 -0.78 8.60
CA GLY A 18 4.43 -0.43 9.13
C GLY A 18 3.41 0.03 8.08
N LYS A 19 3.57 -0.39 6.82
CA LYS A 19 2.62 -0.13 5.72
C LYS A 19 1.18 -0.57 6.07
N THR A 20 0.99 -1.82 6.45
CA THR A 20 -0.33 -2.37 6.83
C THR A 20 -0.95 -1.62 8.01
N ALA A 21 -0.14 -1.24 9.00
CA ALA A 21 -0.60 -0.44 10.14
C ALA A 21 -1.06 0.96 9.71
N LEU A 22 -0.36 1.58 8.75
CA LEU A 22 -0.79 2.85 8.15
C LEU A 22 -2.10 2.68 7.39
N VAL A 23 -2.23 1.62 6.57
CA VAL A 23 -3.47 1.32 5.82
C VAL A 23 -4.66 1.10 6.76
N ASP A 24 -4.49 0.34 7.83
CA ASP A 24 -5.51 0.11 8.86
C ASP A 24 -6.00 1.43 9.48
N ALA A 25 -5.05 2.26 9.93
CA ALA A 25 -5.34 3.55 10.56
C ALA A 25 -6.05 4.51 9.59
N LEU A 26 -5.61 4.59 8.33
CA LEU A 26 -6.26 5.39 7.29
C LEU A 26 -7.68 4.90 7.04
N CYS A 27 -7.88 3.60 6.86
CA CYS A 27 -9.21 3.02 6.63
C CYS A 27 -10.16 3.36 7.77
N LYS A 28 -9.77 3.09 9.02
CA LYS A 28 -10.62 3.36 10.19
C LYS A 28 -10.96 4.84 10.35
N THR A 29 -10.01 5.72 10.04
CA THR A 29 -10.20 7.18 10.17
C THR A 29 -11.06 7.77 9.03
N MET A 30 -10.96 7.21 7.83
CA MET A 30 -11.53 7.82 6.61
C MET A 30 -12.81 7.15 6.11
N ARG A 31 -13.10 5.91 6.51
CA ARG A 31 -14.22 5.10 5.98
C ARG A 31 -15.62 5.68 6.22
N GLU A 32 -15.79 6.58 7.18
CA GLU A 32 -17.07 7.26 7.42
C GLU A 32 -17.33 8.39 6.40
N ARG A 33 -16.28 8.91 5.76
CA ARG A 33 -16.35 10.05 4.84
C ARG A 33 -16.13 9.67 3.38
N TYR A 34 -15.37 8.60 3.15
CA TYR A 34 -14.99 8.14 1.82
C TYR A 34 -15.34 6.66 1.64
N ARG A 35 -15.71 6.27 0.42
CA ARG A 35 -15.87 4.87 0.04
C ARG A 35 -14.51 4.31 -0.35
N LEU A 36 -13.98 3.44 0.51
CA LEU A 36 -12.61 2.92 0.41
C LEU A 36 -12.59 1.48 -0.07
N GLY A 37 -11.54 1.11 -0.81
CA GLY A 37 -11.12 -0.26 -1.06
C GLY A 37 -9.64 -0.44 -0.77
N VAL A 38 -9.21 -1.67 -0.47
CA VAL A 38 -7.81 -2.01 -0.24
C VAL A 38 -7.40 -3.21 -1.07
N ILE A 39 -6.23 -3.12 -1.69
CA ILE A 39 -5.53 -4.24 -2.32
C ILE A 39 -4.19 -4.39 -1.59
N THR A 40 -3.92 -5.56 -1.03
CA THR A 40 -2.65 -5.86 -0.36
C THR A 40 -1.87 -6.88 -1.16
N ASN A 41 -0.56 -6.67 -1.30
CA ASN A 41 0.32 -7.58 -2.01
C ASN A 41 1.27 -8.27 -1.03
N ASP A 42 1.36 -9.59 -1.13
CA ASP A 42 2.38 -10.37 -0.44
C ASP A 42 2.89 -11.49 -1.36
N ILE A 43 4.10 -11.97 -1.14
CA ILE A 43 4.76 -12.91 -2.05
C ILE A 43 4.12 -14.29 -1.94
N PHE A 44 3.93 -14.77 -0.71
CA PHE A 44 3.55 -16.16 -0.44
C PHE A 44 2.25 -16.32 0.35
N THR A 45 1.75 -15.27 0.97
CA THR A 45 0.63 -15.36 1.91
C THR A 45 -0.46 -14.34 1.61
N ARG A 46 -1.51 -14.31 2.44
CA ARG A 46 -2.51 -13.25 2.46
C ARG A 46 -2.60 -12.61 3.84
N GLU A 47 -1.50 -12.64 4.59
CA GLU A 47 -1.44 -12.22 6.00
C GLU A 47 -1.94 -10.78 6.17
N ASP A 48 -1.49 -9.84 5.33
CA ASP A 48 -1.89 -8.43 5.43
C ASP A 48 -3.38 -8.23 5.15
N MET A 49 -3.94 -8.93 4.15
CA MET A 49 -5.39 -8.94 3.89
C MET A 49 -6.15 -9.47 5.11
N GLU A 50 -5.72 -10.60 5.66
CA GLU A 50 -6.36 -11.21 6.83
C GLU A 50 -6.26 -10.32 8.06
N PHE A 51 -5.12 -9.66 8.26
CA PHE A 51 -4.92 -8.70 9.33
C PHE A 51 -5.94 -7.56 9.23
N LEU A 52 -6.06 -6.93 8.05
CA LEU A 52 -6.99 -5.81 7.86
C LEU A 52 -8.46 -6.23 8.04
N VAL A 53 -8.81 -7.45 7.62
CA VAL A 53 -10.15 -8.02 7.87
C VAL A 53 -10.38 -8.23 9.37
N LYS A 54 -9.45 -8.88 10.08
CA LYS A 54 -9.54 -9.15 11.52
C LYS A 54 -9.55 -7.87 12.35
N SER A 55 -8.84 -6.85 11.89
CA SER A 55 -8.76 -5.51 12.48
C SER A 55 -10.01 -4.68 12.20
N GLU A 56 -10.94 -5.19 11.39
CA GLU A 56 -12.13 -4.48 10.93
C GLU A 56 -11.76 -3.15 10.28
N ALA A 57 -10.72 -3.11 9.44
CA ALA A 57 -10.35 -1.90 8.70
C ALA A 57 -11.49 -1.45 7.78
N LEU A 58 -12.00 -2.40 6.98
CA LEU A 58 -13.17 -2.30 6.11
C LEU A 58 -13.96 -3.63 6.15
N THR A 59 -15.10 -3.68 5.47
CA THR A 59 -15.80 -4.94 5.25
C THR A 59 -14.94 -5.88 4.38
N PRO A 60 -14.98 -7.21 4.59
CA PRO A 60 -14.07 -8.14 3.92
C PRO A 60 -14.14 -8.10 2.39
N ASP A 61 -15.32 -7.79 1.83
CA ASP A 61 -15.55 -7.68 0.40
C ASP A 61 -14.91 -6.45 -0.25
N ARG A 62 -14.36 -5.52 0.55
CA ARG A 62 -13.61 -4.32 0.13
C ARG A 62 -12.09 -4.45 0.33
N ILE A 63 -11.61 -5.65 0.66
CA ILE A 63 -10.18 -5.94 0.84
C ILE A 63 -9.84 -7.14 -0.05
N ILE A 64 -8.84 -6.98 -0.93
CA ILE A 64 -8.37 -8.05 -1.82
C ILE A 64 -6.89 -8.31 -1.54
N GLY A 65 -6.53 -9.57 -1.29
CA GLY A 65 -5.15 -10.01 -1.16
C GLY A 65 -4.62 -10.62 -2.45
N VAL A 66 -3.57 -10.02 -3.01
CA VAL A 66 -2.85 -10.50 -4.19
C VAL A 66 -1.58 -11.23 -3.74
N GLN A 67 -1.47 -12.50 -4.12
CA GLN A 67 -0.26 -13.29 -3.95
C GLN A 67 0.61 -13.14 -5.19
N THR A 68 1.72 -12.41 -5.11
CA THR A 68 2.50 -12.03 -6.29
C THR A 68 3.38 -13.16 -6.83
N GLY A 69 3.73 -14.15 -5.99
CA GLY A 69 4.55 -15.30 -6.38
C GLY A 69 6.04 -14.99 -6.67
N GLY A 70 6.43 -13.72 -6.66
CA GLY A 70 7.78 -13.23 -6.97
C GLY A 70 8.07 -11.85 -6.38
N CYS A 71 9.18 -11.23 -6.82
CA CYS A 71 9.64 -9.94 -6.28
C CYS A 71 8.54 -8.86 -6.26
N PRO A 72 8.29 -8.20 -5.12
CA PRO A 72 7.19 -7.24 -5.00
C PRO A 72 7.25 -6.09 -6.00
N HIS A 73 8.46 -5.57 -6.33
CA HIS A 73 8.61 -4.51 -7.32
C HIS A 73 8.06 -4.87 -8.70
N THR A 74 8.13 -6.14 -9.10
CA THR A 74 7.61 -6.57 -10.41
C THR A 74 6.10 -6.38 -10.43
N ALA A 75 5.41 -6.85 -9.38
CA ALA A 75 3.96 -6.77 -9.26
C ALA A 75 3.40 -5.33 -9.22
N ILE A 76 4.23 -4.33 -8.88
CA ILE A 76 3.78 -2.93 -8.78
C ILE A 76 4.36 -2.02 -9.86
N ARG A 77 5.24 -2.54 -10.73
CA ARG A 77 5.96 -1.72 -11.72
C ARG A 77 6.15 -2.39 -13.06
N GLU A 78 6.79 -3.55 -13.10
CA GLU A 78 7.23 -4.18 -14.37
C GLU A 78 6.12 -5.04 -14.99
N ASP A 79 5.41 -5.79 -14.15
CA ASP A 79 4.23 -6.57 -14.52
C ASP A 79 3.16 -6.39 -13.42
N ALA A 80 2.36 -5.35 -13.58
CA ALA A 80 1.29 -5.02 -12.65
C ALA A 80 -0.06 -5.65 -13.02
N SER A 81 -0.08 -6.64 -13.93
CA SER A 81 -1.30 -7.27 -14.43
C SER A 81 -2.22 -7.78 -13.30
N MET A 82 -1.66 -8.49 -12.32
CA MET A 82 -2.42 -9.01 -11.18
C MET A 82 -3.08 -7.90 -10.34
N ASN A 83 -2.43 -6.73 -10.25
CA ASN A 83 -2.99 -5.58 -9.54
C ASN A 83 -4.07 -4.87 -10.36
N PHE A 84 -3.92 -4.80 -11.69
CA PHE A 84 -4.97 -4.30 -12.56
C PHE A 84 -6.22 -5.19 -12.52
N ASP A 85 -6.04 -6.52 -12.55
CA ASP A 85 -7.14 -7.47 -12.39
C ASP A 85 -7.87 -7.27 -11.04
N ALA A 86 -7.12 -7.09 -9.94
CA ALA A 86 -7.68 -6.82 -8.63
C ALA A 86 -8.40 -5.45 -8.56
N LEU A 87 -7.89 -4.42 -9.25
CA LEU A 87 -8.54 -3.11 -9.35
C LEU A 87 -9.86 -3.19 -10.13
N ASP A 88 -9.87 -3.90 -11.25
CA ASP A 88 -11.07 -4.11 -12.05
C ASP A 88 -12.12 -4.90 -11.25
N GLU A 89 -11.69 -5.93 -10.54
CA GLU A 89 -12.57 -6.71 -9.68
C GLU A 89 -13.17 -5.86 -8.55
N MET A 90 -12.34 -5.08 -7.84
CA MET A 90 -12.76 -4.19 -6.77
C MET A 90 -13.77 -3.15 -7.26
N THR A 91 -13.50 -2.51 -8.39
CA THR A 91 -14.38 -1.46 -8.94
C THR A 91 -15.68 -1.99 -9.54
N ALA A 92 -15.66 -3.21 -10.08
CA ALA A 92 -16.87 -3.92 -10.49
C ALA A 92 -17.74 -4.31 -9.30
N ARG A 93 -17.13 -4.83 -8.22
CA ARG A 93 -17.83 -5.20 -6.97
C ARG A 93 -18.39 -3.99 -6.23
N HIS A 94 -17.67 -2.87 -6.23
CA HIS A 94 -18.02 -1.65 -5.49
C HIS A 94 -18.08 -0.42 -6.39
N PRO A 95 -19.18 -0.22 -7.14
CA PRO A 95 -19.26 0.92 -8.02
C PRO A 95 -19.32 2.24 -7.24
N GLY A 96 -18.41 3.16 -7.61
CA GLY A 96 -18.30 4.47 -6.97
C GLY A 96 -17.35 4.52 -5.78
N LEU A 97 -16.37 3.62 -5.65
CA LEU A 97 -15.27 3.89 -4.72
C LEU A 97 -14.67 5.29 -4.96
N ASP A 98 -14.31 5.97 -3.87
CA ASP A 98 -13.65 7.27 -3.92
C ASP A 98 -12.14 7.09 -3.91
N ILE A 99 -11.62 6.14 -3.12
CA ILE A 99 -10.18 5.86 -2.96
C ILE A 99 -9.94 4.35 -2.90
N ILE A 100 -8.87 3.88 -3.55
CA ILE A 100 -8.31 2.54 -3.37
C ILE A 100 -6.88 2.66 -2.87
N PHE A 101 -6.57 2.04 -1.73
CA PHE A 101 -5.21 1.87 -1.26
C PHE A 101 -4.61 0.58 -1.85
N LEU A 102 -3.40 0.67 -2.38
CA LEU A 102 -2.66 -0.47 -2.91
C LEU A 102 -1.36 -0.61 -2.12
N GLU A 103 -1.33 -1.56 -1.19
CA GLU A 103 -0.14 -1.86 -0.39
C GLU A 103 0.78 -2.81 -1.17
N SER A 104 2.04 -2.40 -1.35
CA SER A 104 3.05 -3.30 -1.91
C SER A 104 3.49 -4.36 -0.89
N GLY A 105 4.00 -5.48 -1.38
CA GLY A 105 4.86 -6.33 -0.55
C GLY A 105 6.06 -5.53 -0.04
N GLY A 106 6.63 -5.92 1.10
CA GLY A 106 7.83 -5.28 1.61
C GLY A 106 9.02 -5.51 0.68
N ASP A 107 9.70 -4.44 0.25
CA ASP A 107 10.82 -4.53 -0.70
C ASP A 107 11.93 -3.53 -0.34
N ASN A 108 13.07 -3.63 -1.01
CA ASN A 108 14.21 -2.75 -0.82
C ASN A 108 13.92 -1.30 -1.29
N LEU A 109 14.87 -0.40 -1.03
CA LEU A 109 14.74 1.05 -1.28
C LEU A 109 14.59 1.41 -2.77
N ALA A 110 14.86 0.49 -3.70
CA ALA A 110 14.68 0.70 -5.14
C ALA A 110 13.22 0.58 -5.60
N ALA A 111 12.32 0.03 -4.78
CA ALA A 111 10.93 -0.17 -5.16
C ALA A 111 10.17 1.16 -5.28
N SER A 112 9.37 1.27 -6.34
CA SER A 112 8.48 2.40 -6.62
C SER A 112 7.33 1.91 -7.51
N PHE A 113 6.16 2.52 -7.37
CA PHE A 113 4.98 2.16 -8.17
C PHE A 113 5.09 2.68 -9.61
N SER A 114 4.50 1.96 -10.55
CA SER A 114 4.24 2.49 -11.89
C SER A 114 3.21 3.62 -11.81
N PRO A 115 3.42 4.76 -12.51
CA PRO A 115 2.42 5.81 -12.67
C PRO A 115 1.12 5.35 -13.35
N GLU A 116 1.13 4.22 -14.05
CA GLU A 116 -0.08 3.64 -14.64
C GLU A 116 -0.95 2.95 -13.58
N LEU A 117 -0.31 2.43 -12.52
CA LEU A 117 -0.97 1.67 -11.47
C LEU A 117 -1.57 2.56 -10.40
N VAL A 118 -0.86 3.61 -9.98
CA VAL A 118 -1.29 4.51 -8.89
C VAL A 118 -1.20 5.97 -9.31
N ASP A 119 -2.12 6.79 -8.80
CA ASP A 119 -2.17 8.22 -9.09
C ASP A 119 -1.29 9.04 -8.11
N ALA A 120 -1.01 8.49 -6.93
CA ALA A 120 -0.08 9.04 -5.93
C ALA A 120 0.53 7.91 -5.08
N SER A 121 1.66 8.20 -4.42
CA SER A 121 2.42 7.23 -3.65
C SER A 121 2.85 7.75 -2.27
N ILE A 122 2.65 6.93 -1.25
CA ILE A 122 3.21 7.09 0.09
C ILE A 122 4.29 6.05 0.27
N TYR A 123 5.49 6.47 0.66
CA TYR A 123 6.58 5.55 0.98
C TYR A 123 6.85 5.57 2.47
N VAL A 124 6.84 4.40 3.10
CA VAL A 124 7.01 4.23 4.55
C VAL A 124 8.39 3.65 4.81
N ILE A 125 9.20 4.36 5.57
CA ILE A 125 10.40 3.85 6.22
C ILE A 125 10.19 3.91 7.73
N ASP A 126 11.08 3.32 8.52
CA ASP A 126 10.97 3.37 9.96
C ASP A 126 12.34 3.55 10.64
N VAL A 127 12.32 4.07 11.86
CA VAL A 127 13.53 4.38 12.62
C VAL A 127 14.37 3.13 12.92
N SER A 128 13.73 1.97 13.14
CA SER A 128 14.47 0.72 13.39
C SER A 128 15.19 0.17 12.14
N GLY A 129 14.90 0.69 10.95
CA GLY A 129 15.69 0.46 9.74
C GLY A 129 17.07 1.15 9.75
N GLY A 130 17.29 2.09 10.68
CA GLY A 130 18.55 2.79 10.92
C GLY A 130 18.59 4.22 10.36
N ASP A 131 19.30 5.11 11.07
CA ASP A 131 19.41 6.54 10.79
C ASP A 131 19.96 6.88 9.39
N LYS A 132 20.65 5.94 8.75
CA LYS A 132 21.26 6.10 7.42
C LYS A 132 20.28 5.80 6.28
N ILE A 133 19.10 5.23 6.53
CA ILE A 133 18.13 4.86 5.48
C ILE A 133 17.77 6.07 4.59
N PRO A 134 17.45 7.26 5.12
CA PRO A 134 17.21 8.43 4.27
C PRO A 134 18.40 8.78 3.36
N ARG A 135 19.63 8.62 3.86
CA ARG A 135 20.87 8.90 3.11
C ARG A 135 21.22 7.84 2.07
N LYS A 136 20.71 6.61 2.22
CA LYS A 136 20.84 5.56 1.19
C LYS A 136 19.97 5.85 -0.04
N GLY A 137 19.02 6.78 0.04
CA GLY A 137 18.22 7.24 -1.08
C GLY A 137 17.25 6.18 -1.60
N GLY A 138 17.08 6.14 -2.93
CA GLY A 138 16.09 5.30 -3.60
C GLY A 138 14.86 6.11 -4.06
N PRO A 139 14.17 5.67 -5.12
CA PRO A 139 13.02 6.38 -5.68
C PRO A 139 11.89 6.55 -4.67
N GLY A 140 11.62 5.57 -3.81
CA GLY A 140 10.62 5.71 -2.75
C GLY A 140 10.94 6.83 -1.77
N VAL A 141 12.20 6.94 -1.33
CA VAL A 141 12.65 7.99 -0.39
C VAL A 141 12.70 9.37 -1.04
N THR A 142 13.10 9.44 -2.31
CA THR A 142 13.43 10.73 -2.97
C THR A 142 12.35 11.27 -3.89
N ARG A 143 11.36 10.45 -4.28
CA ARG A 143 10.37 10.78 -5.33
C ARG A 143 8.94 10.38 -4.99
N SER A 144 8.68 9.78 -3.82
CA SER A 144 7.29 9.59 -3.38
C SER A 144 6.61 10.94 -3.14
N ASP A 145 5.29 10.97 -3.31
CA ASP A 145 4.50 12.17 -3.04
C ASP A 145 4.44 12.48 -1.54
N LEU A 146 4.55 11.44 -0.71
CA LEU A 146 4.70 11.55 0.74
C LEU A 146 5.65 10.48 1.29
N LEU A 147 6.68 10.92 2.01
CA LEU A 147 7.55 10.05 2.79
C LEU A 147 7.08 10.02 4.26
N VAL A 148 6.86 8.83 4.81
CA VAL A 148 6.55 8.59 6.22
C VAL A 148 7.76 7.96 6.90
N ILE A 149 8.22 8.56 8.00
CA ILE A 149 9.23 7.98 8.90
C ILE A 149 8.51 7.49 10.15
N ASN A 150 8.25 6.19 10.21
CA ASN A 150 7.45 5.53 11.23
C ASN A 150 8.30 5.07 12.44
N LYS A 151 7.63 4.65 13.51
CA LYS A 151 8.22 4.09 14.74
C LYS A 151 9.22 5.03 15.43
N ILE A 152 8.91 6.32 15.46
CA ILE A 152 9.79 7.35 16.05
C ILE A 152 10.04 7.14 17.54
N ASP A 153 9.12 6.47 18.22
CA ASP A 153 9.22 6.05 19.61
C ASP A 153 10.37 5.08 19.86
N LEU A 154 10.82 4.35 18.83
CA LEU A 154 11.97 3.44 18.92
C LEU A 154 13.32 4.13 18.81
N ALA A 155 13.37 5.43 18.49
CA ALA A 155 14.63 6.16 18.29
C ALA A 155 15.63 6.07 19.47
N PRO A 156 15.22 6.05 20.75
CA PRO A 156 16.15 5.91 21.86
C PRO A 156 16.77 4.51 22.01
N HIS A 157 16.30 3.52 21.23
CA HIS A 157 16.62 2.10 21.40
C HIS A 157 17.47 1.50 20.27
N VAL A 158 17.78 2.28 19.22
CA VAL A 158 18.48 1.82 18.00
C VAL A 158 19.67 2.68 17.62
#